data_AF-A0A7V5EK41-F1
#
_entry.id   AF-A0A7V5EK41-F1
#
_cell.length_a   1.000
_cell.length_b   1.000
_cell.length_c   1.000
_cell.angle_alpha   90.00
_cell.angle_beta   90.00
_cell.angle_gamma   90.00
#
_symmetry.space_group_name_H-M   'P 1'
#
loop_
_entity.id
_entity.type
_entity.pdbx_description
1 polymer ?
#
loop_
_entity_poly.entity_id
_entity_poly.type
_entity_poly.pdbx_seq_one_letter_code
_entity_poly.pdbx_strand_id
1 'polypeptide(L)'
;NTCTIGAGITVTDLLESKDFSGLFPDLAKHLKLVSSAMIRNVSTLAGNFVNASPIGDMTAFFLALNAQITLAKDHQKRIIFLKHFYKGYKDLDKGEGEIITEIIFNIPFGKFNFEKVSKRTHLDIASVNSAASIKIKNGIIQEAHISAGGIGPIPTYLSDTCNFLNNKELSPTTIIEANNILQKEISPISDVRGSVEYKRLLLRQLFFAHFIELYPETISLSNLILQS
;
A
#
# COMPACT_ATOMS: atom_id res chain seq x y z
N ASN A 1 -6.92 17.36 10.46
CA ASN A 1 -6.40 15.97 10.52
C ASN A 1 -6.02 15.42 9.15
N THR A 2 -5.44 16.24 8.27
CA THR A 2 -5.08 15.86 6.89
C THR A 2 -3.65 16.28 6.62
N CYS A 3 -2.92 15.44 5.89
CA CYS A 3 -1.60 15.74 5.36
C CYS A 3 -1.76 16.00 3.85
N THR A 4 -1.18 17.10 3.38
CA THR A 4 -1.12 17.44 1.96
C THR A 4 0.34 17.55 1.57
N ILE A 5 0.71 16.85 0.52
CA ILE A 5 2.08 16.85 -0.01
C ILE A 5 2.05 17.21 -1.50
N GLY A 6 3.08 17.92 -1.95
CA GLY A 6 3.22 18.25 -3.37
C GLY A 6 3.46 17.01 -4.22
N ALA A 7 2.91 16.98 -5.42
CA ALA A 7 3.08 15.89 -6.38
C ALA A 7 4.55 15.65 -6.80
N GLY A 8 5.34 16.72 -6.82
CA GLY A 8 6.73 16.72 -7.27
C GLY A 8 7.73 16.27 -6.21
N ILE A 9 7.30 15.97 -4.98
CA ILE A 9 8.22 15.51 -3.94
C ILE A 9 8.77 14.13 -4.30
N THR A 10 9.99 13.89 -3.84
CA THR A 10 10.70 12.64 -4.03
C THR A 10 10.55 11.72 -2.80
N VAL A 11 10.98 10.46 -2.93
CA VAL A 11 11.02 9.54 -1.78
C VAL A 11 12.05 9.99 -0.74
N THR A 12 13.13 10.66 -1.19
CA THR A 12 14.11 11.25 -0.27
C THR A 12 13.54 12.44 0.49
N ASP A 13 12.74 13.31 -0.16
CA ASP A 13 12.06 14.40 0.54
C ASP A 13 11.13 13.88 1.64
N LEU A 14 10.43 12.77 1.40
CA LEU A 14 9.63 12.09 2.43
C LEU A 14 10.50 11.57 3.58
N LEU A 15 11.62 10.93 3.28
CA LEU A 15 12.56 10.39 4.28
C LEU A 15 13.15 11.48 5.18
N GLU A 16 13.45 12.64 4.60
CA GLU A 16 14.09 13.77 5.30
C GLU A 16 13.09 14.71 5.98
N SER A 17 11.80 14.60 5.64
CA SER A 17 10.75 15.38 6.26
C SER A 17 10.51 14.97 7.71
N LYS A 18 10.76 15.90 8.63
CA LYS A 18 10.45 15.73 10.06
C LYS A 18 8.95 15.57 10.30
N ASP A 19 8.13 16.30 9.54
CA ASP A 19 6.68 16.22 9.68
C ASP A 19 6.19 14.85 9.23
N PHE A 20 6.67 14.33 8.09
CA PHE A 20 6.25 13.03 7.59
C PHE A 20 6.78 11.88 8.44
N SER A 21 8.06 11.93 8.86
CA SER A 21 8.62 10.93 9.78
C SER A 21 7.92 10.92 11.15
N GLY A 22 7.45 12.07 11.64
CA GLY A 22 6.62 12.15 12.85
C GLY A 22 5.28 11.41 12.74
N LEU A 23 4.75 11.23 11.52
CA LEU A 23 3.52 10.45 11.27
C LEU A 23 3.78 8.95 11.16
N PHE A 24 5.01 8.55 10.85
CA PHE A 24 5.38 7.17 10.53
C PHE A 24 6.68 6.78 11.27
N PRO A 25 6.59 6.23 12.50
CA PRO A 25 7.78 5.91 13.30
C PRO A 25 8.81 5.02 12.57
N ASP A 26 8.34 4.09 11.74
CA ASP A 26 9.18 3.16 10.98
C ASP A 26 9.44 3.58 9.52
N LEU A 27 9.22 4.85 9.19
CA LEU A 27 9.31 5.34 7.81
C LEU A 27 10.63 4.97 7.12
N ALA A 28 11.75 5.13 7.83
CA ALA A 28 13.07 4.83 7.28
C ALA A 28 13.23 3.33 6.97
N LYS A 29 12.63 2.44 7.76
CA LYS A 29 12.59 1.00 7.49
C LYS A 29 11.82 0.73 6.19
N HIS A 30 10.65 1.35 6.03
CA HIS A 30 9.81 1.16 4.84
C HIS A 30 10.45 1.72 3.57
N LEU A 31 10.86 2.99 3.58
CA LEU A 31 11.33 3.66 2.37
C LEU A 31 12.72 3.22 1.92
N LYS A 32 13.54 2.59 2.79
CA LYS A 32 14.80 1.93 2.37
C LYS A 32 14.58 0.72 1.46
N LEU A 33 13.38 0.12 1.47
CA LEU A 33 13.00 -0.97 0.56
C LEU A 33 12.61 -0.44 -0.85
N VAL A 34 12.36 0.87 -0.96
CA VAL A 34 11.94 1.53 -2.20
C VAL A 34 13.16 1.96 -3.00
N SER A 35 13.41 1.27 -4.11
CA SER A 35 14.45 1.61 -5.11
C SER A 35 15.87 1.80 -4.52
N SER A 36 16.78 2.35 -5.34
CA SER A 36 18.10 2.81 -4.91
C SER A 36 18.06 4.23 -4.39
N ALA A 37 19.08 4.64 -3.64
CA ALA A 37 19.21 6.04 -3.18
C ALA A 37 19.20 7.03 -4.35
N MET A 38 19.90 6.73 -5.44
CA MET A 38 19.93 7.58 -6.64
C MET A 38 18.53 7.78 -7.24
N ILE A 39 17.74 6.70 -7.33
CA ILE A 39 16.37 6.77 -7.86
C ILE A 39 15.45 7.51 -6.89
N ARG A 40 15.60 7.28 -5.57
CA ARG A 40 14.80 7.98 -4.54
C ARG A 40 15.02 9.50 -4.55
N ASN A 41 16.21 9.96 -4.90
CA ASN A 41 16.55 11.39 -4.95
C ASN A 41 15.92 12.15 -6.13
N VAL A 42 15.44 11.46 -7.16
CA VAL A 42 14.95 12.10 -8.40
C VAL A 42 13.54 11.68 -8.80
N SER A 43 13.04 10.55 -8.29
CA SER A 43 11.72 10.03 -8.65
C SER A 43 10.64 10.72 -7.85
N THR A 44 9.73 11.39 -8.54
CA THR A 44 8.58 12.06 -7.92
C THR A 44 7.44 11.09 -7.63
N LEU A 45 6.62 11.40 -6.62
CA LEU A 45 5.44 10.59 -6.32
C LEU A 45 4.42 10.59 -7.46
N ALA A 46 4.13 11.75 -8.06
CA ALA A 46 3.22 11.80 -9.20
C ALA A 46 3.77 11.02 -10.40
N GLY A 47 5.07 11.06 -10.65
CA GLY A 47 5.72 10.23 -11.66
C GLY A 47 5.53 8.74 -11.37
N ASN A 48 5.66 8.32 -10.09
CA ASN A 48 5.40 6.95 -9.67
C ASN A 48 3.96 6.51 -9.95
N PHE A 49 2.98 7.35 -9.61
CA PHE A 49 1.55 7.04 -9.79
C PHE A 49 1.17 6.99 -11.28
N VAL A 50 1.60 7.96 -12.07
CA VAL A 50 1.32 8.01 -13.52
C VAL A 50 2.02 6.88 -14.28
N ASN A 51 3.19 6.43 -13.82
CA ASN A 51 3.85 5.26 -14.40
C ASN A 51 3.00 3.97 -14.27
N ALA A 52 2.05 3.93 -13.33
CA ALA A 52 1.03 2.88 -13.22
C ALA A 52 1.59 1.45 -13.20
N SER A 53 2.76 1.28 -12.58
CA SER A 53 3.41 -0.02 -12.48
C SER A 53 2.57 -0.95 -11.59
N PRO A 54 2.25 -2.19 -12.00
CA PRO A 54 1.53 -3.18 -11.19
C PRO A 54 2.17 -3.46 -9.82
N ILE A 55 3.45 -3.09 -9.66
CA ILE A 55 4.33 -3.33 -8.52
C ILE A 55 4.93 -2.02 -7.99
N GLY A 56 4.23 -0.90 -8.18
CA GLY A 56 4.67 0.41 -7.69
C GLY A 56 4.66 0.48 -6.15
N ASP A 57 5.84 0.50 -5.53
CA ASP A 57 5.97 0.53 -4.06
C ASP A 57 5.24 1.73 -3.41
N MET A 58 5.50 2.95 -3.92
CA MET A 58 4.82 4.15 -3.39
C MET A 58 3.33 4.17 -3.72
N THR A 59 2.91 3.55 -4.82
CA THR A 59 1.49 3.42 -5.12
C THR A 59 0.79 2.57 -4.07
N ALA A 60 1.32 1.40 -3.72
CA ALA A 60 0.79 0.59 -2.61
C ALA A 60 0.83 1.38 -1.30
N PHE A 61 1.95 2.03 -0.98
CA PHE A 61 2.07 2.84 0.24
C PHE A 61 0.91 3.84 0.40
N PHE A 62 0.63 4.64 -0.63
CA PHE A 62 -0.41 5.66 -0.57
C PHE A 62 -1.84 5.12 -0.77
N LEU A 63 -2.03 3.98 -1.44
CA LEU A 63 -3.32 3.30 -1.46
C LEU A 63 -3.74 2.85 -0.06
N ALA A 64 -2.82 2.31 0.74
CA ALA A 64 -3.09 1.95 2.14
C ALA A 64 -3.28 3.16 3.07
N LEU A 65 -2.95 4.37 2.64
CA LEU A 65 -3.34 5.60 3.34
C LEU A 65 -4.72 6.11 2.91
N ASN A 66 -5.42 5.38 2.03
CA ASN A 66 -6.67 5.78 1.40
C ASN A 66 -6.55 7.20 0.80
N ALA A 67 -5.40 7.47 0.19
CA ALA A 67 -5.04 8.79 -0.29
C ALA A 67 -5.94 9.26 -1.45
N GLN A 68 -6.08 10.57 -1.55
CA GLN A 68 -6.66 11.30 -2.64
C GLN A 68 -5.55 12.00 -3.43
N ILE A 69 -5.82 12.27 -4.71
CA ILE A 69 -4.94 13.03 -5.58
C ILE A 69 -5.73 14.19 -6.19
N THR A 70 -5.08 15.35 -6.29
CA THR A 70 -5.60 16.49 -7.05
C THR A 70 -5.08 16.41 -8.47
N LEU A 71 -5.98 16.26 -9.44
CA LEU A 71 -5.71 16.41 -10.86
C LEU A 71 -6.05 17.84 -11.28
N ALA A 72 -5.14 18.49 -12.01
CA ALA A 72 -5.30 19.86 -12.45
C ALA A 72 -4.99 20.00 -13.95
N LYS A 73 -5.74 20.88 -14.61
CA LYS A 73 -5.49 21.37 -15.96
C LYS A 73 -5.92 22.83 -16.03
N ASP A 74 -5.02 23.71 -16.44
CA ASP A 74 -5.23 25.16 -16.46
C ASP A 74 -5.74 25.66 -15.09
N HIS A 75 -6.95 26.23 -15.03
CA HIS A 75 -7.59 26.71 -13.80
C HIS A 75 -8.56 25.70 -13.18
N GLN A 76 -8.74 24.52 -13.78
CA GLN A 76 -9.66 23.49 -13.30
C GLN A 76 -8.92 22.45 -12.45
N LYS A 77 -9.55 22.06 -11.34
CA LYS A 77 -9.05 21.02 -10.44
C LYS A 77 -10.16 20.03 -10.11
N ARG A 78 -9.80 18.75 -10.00
CA ARG A 78 -10.67 17.72 -9.44
C ARG A 78 -9.89 16.83 -8.49
N ILE A 79 -10.57 16.32 -7.47
CA ILE A 79 -9.99 15.44 -6.48
C ILE A 79 -10.65 14.07 -6.62
N ILE A 80 -9.84 13.02 -6.69
CA ILE A 80 -10.30 11.63 -6.71
C ILE A 80 -9.50 10.81 -5.70
N PHE A 81 -10.06 9.71 -5.21
CA PHE A 81 -9.26 8.74 -4.47
C PHE A 81 -8.26 8.06 -5.41
N LEU A 82 -7.04 7.83 -4.91
CA LEU A 82 -5.99 7.14 -5.66
C LEU A 82 -6.42 5.72 -6.09
N LYS A 83 -7.25 5.04 -5.28
CA LYS A 83 -7.83 3.73 -5.62
C LYS A 83 -8.77 3.75 -6.84
N HIS A 84 -9.26 4.92 -7.25
CA HIS A 84 -10.07 5.11 -8.46
C HIS A 84 -9.26 5.65 -9.64
N PHE A 85 -7.97 5.93 -9.44
CA PHE A 85 -7.11 6.45 -10.50
C PHE A 85 -6.73 5.39 -11.54
N TYR A 86 -6.63 4.13 -11.14
CA TYR A 86 -6.27 3.01 -12.02
C TYR A 86 -7.52 2.28 -12.49
N LYS A 87 -7.81 2.35 -13.80
CA LYS A 87 -8.97 1.67 -14.41
C LYS A 87 -8.58 0.33 -15.06
N GLY A 88 -7.29 0.14 -15.33
CA GLY A 88 -6.76 -1.09 -15.93
C GLY A 88 -5.26 -0.96 -16.21
N TYR A 89 -4.69 -1.97 -16.89
CA TYR A 89 -3.27 -1.93 -17.26
C TYR A 89 -2.99 -0.77 -18.21
N LYS A 90 -2.20 0.22 -17.75
CA LYS A 90 -1.89 1.46 -18.47
C LYS A 90 -3.13 2.32 -18.81
N ASP A 91 -4.26 2.11 -18.13
CA ASP A 91 -5.45 2.94 -18.25
C ASP A 91 -5.70 3.68 -16.93
N LEU A 92 -5.70 5.01 -17.01
CA LEU A 92 -5.78 5.92 -15.87
C LEU A 92 -7.01 6.82 -15.99
N ASP A 93 -7.61 7.17 -14.86
CA ASP A 93 -8.56 8.29 -14.78
C ASP A 93 -7.80 9.62 -14.82
N LYS A 94 -7.14 9.87 -15.96
CA LYS A 94 -6.33 11.07 -16.22
C LYS A 94 -6.66 11.59 -17.61
N GLY A 95 -7.30 12.76 -17.68
CA GLY A 95 -7.57 13.46 -18.91
C GLY A 95 -6.30 13.95 -19.62
N GLU A 96 -6.45 14.31 -20.88
CA GLU A 96 -5.37 14.90 -21.68
C GLU A 96 -4.96 16.26 -21.11
N GLY A 97 -3.67 16.42 -20.84
CA GLY A 97 -3.10 17.61 -20.20
C GLY A 97 -3.30 17.71 -18.68
N GLU A 98 -4.07 16.81 -18.05
CA GLU A 98 -4.15 16.77 -16.58
C GLU A 98 -2.82 16.33 -15.98
N ILE A 99 -2.41 17.00 -14.91
CA ILE A 99 -1.27 16.64 -14.06
C ILE A 99 -1.74 16.41 -12.62
N ILE A 100 -1.05 15.53 -11.89
CA ILE A 100 -1.24 15.43 -10.44
C ILE A 100 -0.46 16.58 -9.80
N THR A 101 -1.11 17.38 -8.96
CA THR A 101 -0.46 18.51 -8.27
C THR A 101 -0.26 18.28 -6.78
N GLU A 102 -1.16 17.53 -6.15
CA GLU A 102 -1.17 17.29 -4.71
C GLU A 102 -1.60 15.86 -4.41
N ILE A 103 -1.11 15.33 -3.29
CA ILE A 103 -1.53 14.06 -2.71
C ILE A 103 -2.00 14.37 -1.30
N ILE A 104 -3.19 13.90 -0.95
CA ILE A 104 -3.89 14.25 0.29
C ILE A 104 -4.28 12.96 0.99
N PHE A 105 -4.02 12.85 2.29
CA PHE A 105 -4.50 11.73 3.08
C PHE A 105 -4.81 12.17 4.50
N ASN A 106 -5.69 11.44 5.18
CA ASN A 106 -5.94 11.68 6.59
C ASN A 106 -4.69 11.29 7.37
N ILE A 107 -4.26 12.15 8.30
CA ILE A 107 -3.12 11.84 9.16
C ILE A 107 -3.43 10.52 9.88
N PRO A 108 -2.59 9.49 9.72
CA PRO A 108 -2.89 8.18 10.28
C PRO A 108 -2.98 8.27 11.81
N PHE A 109 -4.11 7.84 12.33
CA PHE A 109 -4.34 7.66 13.78
C PHE A 109 -4.18 6.20 14.20
N GLY A 110 -3.76 5.35 13.26
CA GLY A 110 -3.54 3.92 13.43
C GLY A 110 -2.06 3.59 13.31
N LYS A 111 -1.77 2.29 13.23
CA LYS A 111 -0.43 1.80 12.93
C LYS A 111 -0.32 1.55 11.44
N PHE A 112 0.86 1.81 10.88
CA PHE A 112 1.14 1.62 9.46
C PHE A 112 2.31 0.67 9.27
N ASN A 113 2.21 -0.26 8.33
CA ASN A 113 3.32 -1.11 7.93
C ASN A 113 3.37 -1.26 6.40
N PHE A 114 4.59 -1.33 5.87
CA PHE A 114 4.87 -1.62 4.46
C PHE A 114 5.85 -2.79 4.37
N GLU A 115 5.48 -3.77 3.55
CA GLU A 115 6.22 -5.01 3.35
C GLU A 115 6.49 -5.23 1.86
N LYS A 116 7.66 -5.81 1.55
CA LYS A 116 8.06 -6.08 0.17
C LYS A 116 8.91 -7.33 0.09
N VAL A 117 8.59 -8.17 -0.89
CA VAL A 117 9.43 -9.33 -1.25
C VAL A 117 9.93 -9.16 -2.68
N SER A 118 11.24 -9.30 -2.85
CA SER A 118 11.96 -9.31 -4.13
C SER A 118 13.07 -10.36 -4.11
N LYS A 119 13.66 -10.70 -5.27
CA LYS A 119 14.73 -11.72 -5.33
C LYS A 119 15.99 -11.27 -4.59
N ARG A 120 16.22 -9.96 -4.51
CA ARG A 120 17.20 -9.34 -3.60
C ARG A 120 16.48 -8.41 -2.63
N THR A 121 16.95 -8.35 -1.39
CA THR A 121 16.35 -7.53 -0.32
C THR A 121 16.41 -6.02 -0.61
N HIS A 122 17.44 -5.57 -1.31
CA HIS A 122 17.59 -4.19 -1.75
C HIS A 122 17.81 -4.11 -3.27
N LEU A 123 17.45 -2.95 -3.85
CA LEU A 123 17.75 -2.62 -5.25
C LEU A 123 17.08 -3.55 -6.27
N ASP A 124 15.96 -4.18 -5.92
CA ASP A 124 15.19 -5.02 -6.81
C ASP A 124 13.71 -4.60 -6.82
N ILE A 125 13.08 -4.88 -7.94
CA ILE A 125 11.68 -4.62 -8.19
C ILE A 125 10.87 -5.71 -7.47
N ALA A 126 9.79 -5.33 -6.80
CA ALA A 126 8.97 -6.25 -6.01
C ALA A 126 8.45 -7.42 -6.86
N SER A 127 8.47 -8.62 -6.28
CA SER A 127 7.62 -9.73 -6.76
C SER A 127 6.19 -9.51 -6.25
N VAL A 128 6.06 -9.16 -4.97
CA VAL A 128 4.84 -8.67 -4.33
C VAL A 128 5.24 -7.60 -3.30
N ASN A 129 4.46 -6.54 -3.20
CA ASN A 129 4.54 -5.57 -2.10
C ASN A 129 3.13 -5.39 -1.50
N SER A 130 3.08 -4.94 -0.25
CA SER A 130 1.84 -4.71 0.47
C SER A 130 2.03 -3.60 1.49
N ALA A 131 0.98 -2.81 1.70
CA ALA A 131 0.91 -1.80 2.74
C ALA A 131 -0.40 -1.94 3.51
N ALA A 132 -0.35 -1.67 4.82
CA ALA A 132 -1.51 -1.68 5.69
C ALA A 132 -1.50 -0.48 6.64
N SER A 133 -2.63 0.22 6.75
CA SER A 133 -2.95 1.19 7.80
C SER A 133 -4.13 0.67 8.60
N ILE A 134 -3.95 0.46 9.90
CA ILE A 134 -4.95 -0.20 10.75
C ILE A 134 -5.14 0.61 12.03
N LYS A 135 -6.40 0.95 12.33
CA LYS A 135 -6.80 1.53 13.61
C LYS A 135 -7.57 0.50 14.42
N ILE A 136 -7.13 0.29 15.65
CA ILE A 136 -7.81 -0.56 16.62
C ILE A 136 -8.21 0.28 17.83
N LYS A 137 -9.41 0.04 18.34
CA LYS A 137 -9.91 0.60 19.60
C LYS A 137 -10.61 -0.52 20.37
N ASN A 138 -10.17 -0.77 21.60
CA ASN A 138 -10.76 -1.80 22.48
C ASN A 138 -10.85 -3.19 21.82
N GLY A 139 -9.79 -3.63 21.14
CA GLY A 139 -9.76 -4.92 20.44
C GLY A 139 -10.52 -4.96 19.11
N ILE A 140 -11.25 -3.90 18.74
CA ILE A 140 -12.01 -3.83 17.49
C ILE A 140 -11.25 -3.04 16.43
N ILE A 141 -11.14 -3.59 15.23
CA ILE A 141 -10.61 -2.93 14.03
C ILE A 141 -11.62 -1.88 13.59
N GLN A 142 -11.34 -0.61 13.90
CA GLN A 142 -12.22 0.51 13.54
C GLN A 142 -12.12 0.84 12.06
N GLU A 143 -10.90 0.78 11.53
CA GLU A 143 -10.62 1.05 10.12
C GLU A 143 -9.38 0.26 9.70
N ALA A 144 -9.47 -0.41 8.56
CA ALA A 144 -8.36 -1.08 7.90
C ALA A 144 -8.29 -0.64 6.43
N HIS A 145 -7.11 -0.23 6.02
CA HIS A 145 -6.77 0.09 4.64
C HIS A 145 -5.58 -0.75 4.23
N ILE A 146 -5.75 -1.62 3.24
CA ILE A 146 -4.74 -2.57 2.81
C ILE A 146 -4.66 -2.51 1.31
N SER A 147 -3.44 -2.53 0.78
CA SER A 147 -3.20 -2.53 -0.65
C SER A 147 -2.01 -3.39 -0.99
N ALA A 148 -1.96 -3.84 -2.24
CA ALA A 148 -0.89 -4.69 -2.71
C ALA A 148 -0.56 -4.45 -4.19
N GLY A 149 0.69 -4.71 -4.54
CA GLY A 149 1.20 -4.73 -5.90
C GLY A 149 1.77 -6.11 -6.27
N GLY A 150 1.83 -6.41 -7.56
CA GLY A 150 2.29 -7.69 -8.10
C GLY A 150 1.21 -8.79 -8.07
N ILE A 151 -0.03 -8.41 -7.80
CA ILE A 151 -1.15 -9.32 -7.54
C ILE A 151 -2.20 -9.32 -8.66
N GLY A 152 -1.91 -8.61 -9.75
CA GLY A 152 -2.81 -8.38 -10.88
C GLY A 152 -2.22 -7.36 -11.86
N PRO A 153 -3.02 -6.82 -12.80
CA PRO A 153 -2.55 -5.86 -13.81
C PRO A 153 -2.27 -4.46 -13.25
N ILE A 154 -2.73 -4.14 -12.04
CA ILE A 154 -2.53 -2.84 -11.38
C ILE A 154 -2.29 -3.05 -9.87
N PRO A 155 -1.62 -2.10 -9.18
CA PRO A 155 -1.68 -2.06 -7.72
C PRO A 155 -3.12 -1.87 -7.28
N THR A 156 -3.55 -2.59 -6.26
CA THR A 156 -4.96 -2.65 -5.89
C THR A 156 -5.13 -2.33 -4.41
N TYR A 157 -6.11 -1.49 -4.12
CA TYR A 157 -6.67 -1.35 -2.78
C TYR A 157 -7.65 -2.50 -2.55
N LEU A 158 -7.40 -3.30 -1.51
CA LEU A 158 -8.14 -4.53 -1.23
C LEU A 158 -9.47 -4.22 -0.52
N SER A 159 -10.41 -3.65 -1.28
CA SER A 159 -11.71 -3.15 -0.83
C SER A 159 -12.52 -4.20 -0.07
N ASP A 160 -12.65 -5.40 -0.62
CA ASP A 160 -13.48 -6.44 0.00
C ASP A 160 -12.86 -6.93 1.31
N THR A 161 -11.53 -7.09 1.32
CA THR A 161 -10.76 -7.43 2.51
C THR A 161 -10.89 -6.35 3.59
N CYS A 162 -10.72 -5.08 3.23
CA CYS A 162 -10.86 -3.94 4.15
C CYS A 162 -12.27 -3.82 4.73
N ASN A 163 -13.29 -3.96 3.88
CA ASN A 163 -14.69 -3.89 4.30
C ASN A 163 -15.03 -5.01 5.29
N PHE A 164 -14.50 -6.22 5.05
CA PHE A 164 -14.69 -7.33 5.97
C PHE A 164 -14.03 -7.08 7.34
N LEU A 165 -12.81 -6.53 7.36
CA LEU A 165 -12.05 -6.28 8.59
C LEU A 165 -12.68 -5.18 9.46
N ASN A 166 -13.31 -4.18 8.84
CA ASN A 166 -13.91 -3.07 9.58
C ASN A 166 -15.00 -3.56 10.54
N ASN A 167 -14.94 -3.06 11.78
CA ASN A 167 -15.79 -3.42 12.92
C ASN A 167 -15.68 -4.90 13.37
N LYS A 168 -14.65 -5.64 12.95
CA LYS A 168 -14.34 -6.97 13.49
C LYS A 168 -13.40 -6.89 14.68
N GLU A 169 -13.49 -7.88 15.55
CA GLU A 169 -12.48 -8.12 16.57
C GLU A 169 -11.16 -8.54 15.93
N LEU A 170 -10.04 -7.99 16.43
CA LEU A 170 -8.71 -8.44 16.06
C LEU A 170 -8.47 -9.81 16.70
N SER A 171 -8.61 -10.86 15.90
CA SER A 171 -8.35 -12.24 16.31
C SER A 171 -7.70 -13.04 15.18
N PRO A 172 -6.98 -14.14 15.48
CA PRO A 172 -6.42 -15.02 14.45
C PRO A 172 -7.48 -15.50 13.44
N THR A 173 -8.67 -15.87 13.92
CA THR A 173 -9.79 -16.31 13.08
C THR A 173 -10.21 -15.21 12.10
N THR A 174 -10.37 -13.97 12.58
CA THR A 174 -10.69 -12.81 11.72
C THR A 174 -9.63 -12.64 10.63
N ILE A 175 -8.34 -12.76 10.97
CA ILE A 175 -7.25 -12.57 10.01
C ILE A 175 -7.23 -13.69 8.95
N ILE A 176 -7.48 -14.94 9.35
CA ILE A 176 -7.56 -16.07 8.41
C ILE A 176 -8.75 -15.91 7.45
N GLU A 177 -9.92 -15.54 7.96
CA GLU A 177 -11.10 -15.27 7.13
C GLU A 177 -10.87 -14.11 6.16
N ALA A 178 -10.25 -13.02 6.63
CA ALA A 178 -9.88 -11.89 5.79
C ALA A 178 -8.90 -12.30 4.69
N ASN A 179 -7.91 -13.16 4.99
CA ASN A 179 -7.02 -13.70 3.96
C ASN A 179 -7.79 -14.52 2.91
N ASN A 180 -8.79 -15.31 3.30
CA ASN A 180 -9.61 -16.06 2.34
C ASN A 180 -10.37 -15.15 1.37
N ILE A 181 -10.79 -13.97 1.83
CA ILE A 181 -11.41 -12.92 0.99
C ILE A 181 -10.35 -12.29 0.09
N LEU A 182 -9.22 -11.86 0.65
CA LEU A 182 -8.08 -11.30 -0.07
C LEU A 182 -7.61 -12.20 -1.22
N GLN A 183 -7.57 -13.52 -1.03
CA GLN A 183 -7.17 -14.45 -2.08
C GLN A 183 -8.16 -14.46 -3.26
N LYS A 184 -9.44 -14.19 -3.03
CA LYS A 184 -10.47 -14.08 -4.09
C LYS A 184 -10.43 -12.73 -4.80
N GLU A 185 -9.92 -11.69 -4.14
CA GLU A 185 -9.84 -10.31 -4.66
C GLU A 185 -8.69 -10.11 -5.66
N ILE A 186 -7.71 -11.01 -5.67
CA ILE A 186 -6.53 -10.90 -6.54
C ILE A 186 -6.56 -11.89 -7.71
N SER A 187 -5.88 -11.54 -8.81
CA SER A 187 -5.74 -12.39 -10.00
C SER A 187 -4.33 -12.25 -10.61
N PRO A 188 -3.27 -12.74 -9.93
CA PRO A 188 -1.90 -12.60 -10.40
C PRO A 188 -1.64 -13.43 -11.65
N ILE A 189 -0.62 -13.04 -12.42
CA ILE A 189 -0.08 -13.79 -13.56
C ILE A 189 1.32 -14.30 -13.23
N SER A 190 1.69 -15.43 -13.84
CA SER A 190 3.08 -15.91 -13.82
C SER A 190 3.98 -15.02 -14.67
N ASP A 191 5.17 -14.71 -14.17
CA ASP A 191 6.20 -13.98 -14.89
C ASP A 191 7.61 -14.31 -14.34
N VAL A 192 8.63 -13.55 -14.77
CA VAL A 192 10.03 -13.71 -14.33
C VAL A 192 10.26 -13.49 -12.82
N ARG A 193 9.26 -12.94 -12.12
CA ARG A 193 9.28 -12.65 -10.67
C ARG A 193 8.57 -13.72 -9.85
N GLY A 194 7.85 -14.64 -10.49
CA GLY A 194 7.29 -15.82 -9.82
C GLY A 194 6.05 -16.38 -10.50
N SER A 195 5.66 -17.59 -10.09
CA SER A 195 4.39 -18.19 -10.51
C SER A 195 3.19 -17.52 -9.82
N VAL A 196 1.99 -17.79 -10.33
CA VAL A 196 0.72 -17.41 -9.69
C VAL A 196 0.68 -17.87 -8.24
N GLU A 197 0.97 -19.14 -7.99
CA GLU A 197 0.92 -19.77 -6.67
C GLU A 197 1.93 -19.11 -5.71
N TYR A 198 3.12 -18.82 -6.22
CA TYR A 198 4.15 -18.14 -5.43
C TYR A 198 3.72 -16.72 -5.05
N LYS A 199 3.15 -15.94 -5.97
CA LYS A 199 2.66 -14.59 -5.68
C LYS A 199 1.50 -14.59 -4.68
N ARG A 200 0.59 -15.56 -4.78
CA ARG A 200 -0.49 -15.77 -3.80
C ARG A 200 0.03 -16.08 -2.42
N LEU A 201 1.00 -16.99 -2.34
CA LEU A 201 1.70 -17.33 -1.12
C LEU A 201 2.39 -16.10 -0.52
N LEU A 202 3.16 -15.36 -1.31
CA LEU A 202 3.83 -14.15 -0.85
C LEU A 202 2.85 -13.13 -0.29
N LEU A 203 1.76 -12.83 -1.00
CA LEU A 203 0.77 -11.87 -0.50
C LEU A 203 0.17 -12.33 0.83
N ARG A 204 -0.15 -13.62 0.99
CA ARG A 204 -0.62 -14.16 2.28
C ARG A 204 0.40 -13.89 3.40
N GLN A 205 1.68 -14.17 3.15
CA GLN A 205 2.72 -13.96 4.16
C GLN A 205 2.88 -12.48 4.52
N LEU A 206 2.83 -11.58 3.53
CA LEU A 206 2.91 -10.14 3.79
C LEU A 206 1.68 -9.62 4.55
N PHE A 207 0.50 -10.09 4.18
CA PHE A 207 -0.74 -9.77 4.88
C PHE A 207 -0.68 -10.18 6.36
N PHE A 208 -0.23 -11.41 6.66
CA PHE A 208 -0.03 -11.86 8.03
C PHE A 208 1.06 -11.08 8.76
N ALA A 209 2.17 -10.77 8.08
CA ALA A 209 3.27 -9.98 8.65
C ALA A 209 2.80 -8.60 9.13
N HIS A 210 1.86 -7.94 8.42
CA HIS A 210 1.30 -6.67 8.89
C HIS A 210 0.65 -6.79 10.26
N PHE A 211 -0.16 -7.81 10.52
CA PHE A 211 -0.82 -7.96 11.82
C PHE A 211 0.14 -8.39 12.92
N ILE A 212 1.12 -9.25 12.61
CA ILE A 212 2.15 -9.67 13.56
C ILE A 212 3.03 -8.47 13.95
N GLU A 213 3.50 -7.67 12.99
CA GLU A 213 4.35 -6.51 13.24
C GLU A 213 3.60 -5.41 14.01
N LEU A 214 2.35 -5.14 13.60
CA LEU A 214 1.59 -4.04 14.20
C LEU A 214 0.95 -4.42 15.54
N TYR A 215 0.63 -5.69 15.77
CA TYR A 215 -0.09 -6.17 16.96
C TYR A 215 0.47 -7.50 17.50
N PRO A 216 1.77 -7.57 17.85
CA PRO A 216 2.44 -8.81 18.25
C PRO A 216 1.87 -9.41 19.55
N GLU A 217 1.29 -8.59 20.42
CA GLU A 217 0.64 -9.03 21.68
C GLU A 217 -0.69 -9.78 21.44
N THR A 218 -1.27 -9.66 20.25
CA THR A 218 -2.57 -10.26 19.91
C THR A 218 -2.46 -11.31 18.81
N ILE A 219 -1.56 -11.09 17.84
CA ILE A 219 -1.40 -11.94 16.67
C ILE A 219 0.05 -12.44 16.62
N SER A 220 0.22 -13.76 16.69
CA SER A 220 1.51 -14.41 16.45
C SER A 220 1.45 -15.35 15.25
N LEU A 221 2.62 -15.66 14.69
CA LEU A 221 2.74 -16.60 13.58
C LEU A 221 2.15 -17.97 13.91
N SER A 222 2.36 -18.44 15.14
CA SER A 222 1.85 -19.75 15.59
C SER A 222 0.32 -19.82 15.52
N ASN A 223 -0.38 -18.72 15.83
CA ASN A 223 -1.84 -18.68 15.78
C ASN A 223 -2.39 -18.76 14.34
N LEU A 224 -1.64 -18.26 13.36
CA LEU A 224 -2.09 -18.16 11.97
C LEU A 224 -1.78 -19.42 11.15
N ILE A 225 -0.72 -20.16 11.50
CA ILE A 225 -0.31 -21.37 10.77
C ILE A 225 -1.01 -22.63 11.32
N LEU A 226 -1.30 -22.70 12.62
CA LEU A 226 -1.91 -23.89 13.23
C LEU A 226 -3.40 -24.08 12.86
N GLN A 227 -4.03 -23.08 12.22
CA GLN A 227 -5.45 -23.08 11.85
C GLN A 227 -5.68 -23.13 10.33
N SER A 228 -4.60 -23.23 9.51
CA SER A 228 -4.64 -23.21 8.04
C SER A 228 -4.40 -24.57 7.40
#